data_AF-A0A7S4QGA9-F1
#
_entry.id   AF-A0A7S4QGA9-F1
#
_cell.length_a   1.000
_cell.length_b   1.000
_cell.length_c   1.000
_cell.angle_alpha   90.00
_cell.angle_beta   90.00
_cell.angle_gamma   90.00
#
_symmetry.space_group_name_H-M   'P 1'
#
loop_
_entity.id
_entity.type
_entity.pdbx_description
1 polymer ?
#
loop_
_entity_poly.entity_id
_entity_poly.type
_entity_poly.pdbx_seq_one_letter_code
_entity_poly.pdbx_strand_id
1 'polypeptide(L)'
;MIVRQVDPETQRVRTIVQTEEGRLRAFGENTVASLVSSAEKDAHRWVNDLSDRELRGLVHEVGQRLLSSSRAYQSQQAQLEEMADSANYAYFGLSPEATEKDLDNAYRQLAKKMHPDKNGGTDEAKQRFQCMKERYEKLKARRREESTPSGSDSGEKDEEEGDWSGRSGDPKRREAYDEDEEDEEVRKEREREREQDRKIEYDPTDRQSLHETVWRMLKQFKSLQQGLEEVGKQLRRARSGPVA
;
A
#
# COMPACT_ATOMS: atom_id res chain seq x y z
N MET A 1 16.19 19.92 26.69
CA MET A 1 14.75 19.65 26.50
C MET A 1 14.48 19.36 25.03
N ILE A 2 13.59 18.42 24.69
CA ILE A 2 13.09 18.17 23.31
C ILE A 2 11.57 18.26 23.39
N VAL A 3 10.95 19.17 22.66
CA VAL A 3 9.50 19.42 22.70
C VAL A 3 8.96 19.58 21.30
N ARG A 4 7.79 18.96 21.06
CA ARG A 4 7.04 19.15 19.83
C ARG A 4 6.13 20.36 19.99
N GLN A 5 6.25 21.32 19.08
CA GLN A 5 5.45 22.54 19.07
C GLN A 5 4.62 22.59 17.79
N VAL A 6 3.35 22.95 17.94
CA VAL A 6 2.49 23.36 16.83
C VAL A 6 2.48 24.87 16.79
N ASP A 7 2.83 25.42 15.64
CA ASP A 7 2.73 26.85 15.39
C ASP A 7 1.24 27.24 15.25
N PRO A 8 0.71 28.13 16.10
CA PRO A 8 -0.73 28.38 16.17
C PRO A 8 -1.29 29.06 14.92
N GLU A 9 -0.47 29.85 14.23
CA GLU A 9 -0.87 30.58 13.02
C GLU A 9 -0.79 29.69 11.78
N THR A 10 0.30 28.95 11.67
CA THR A 10 0.59 28.18 10.45
C THR A 10 0.17 26.71 10.54
N GLN A 11 -0.24 26.24 11.72
CA GLN A 11 -0.49 24.81 12.04
C GLN A 11 0.72 23.91 11.77
N ARG A 12 1.90 24.47 11.52
CA ARG A 12 3.12 23.72 11.23
C ARG A 12 3.65 23.11 12.51
N VAL A 13 4.00 21.83 12.42
CA VAL A 13 4.57 21.09 13.53
C VAL A 13 6.10 21.04 13.39
N ARG A 14 6.80 21.35 14.48
CA ARG A 14 8.25 21.31 14.58
C ARG A 14 8.70 20.72 15.91
N THR A 15 9.84 20.06 15.91
CA THR A 15 10.55 19.63 17.12
C THR A 15 11.58 20.69 17.50
N ILE A 16 11.46 21.24 18.71
CA ILE A 16 12.39 22.20 19.28
C ILE A 16 13.30 21.49 20.26
N VAL A 17 14.60 21.68 20.09
CA VAL A 17 15.65 21.21 21.00
C VAL A 17 16.28 22.40 21.70
N GLN A 18 16.31 22.34 23.02
CA GLN A 18 17.07 23.26 23.86
C GLN A 18 18.29 22.54 24.45
N THR A 19 19.48 23.06 24.15
CA THR A 19 20.74 22.59 24.72
C THR A 19 20.90 23.08 26.16
N GLU A 20 21.89 22.56 26.88
CA GLU A 20 22.17 22.94 28.28
C GLU A 20 22.69 24.38 28.38
N GLU A 21 23.30 24.88 27.31
CA GLU A 21 23.77 26.25 27.14
C GLU A 21 22.64 27.23 26.76
N GLY A 22 21.38 26.77 26.70
CA GLY A 22 20.22 27.59 26.36
C GLY A 22 20.01 27.85 24.87
N ARG A 23 20.87 27.32 23.98
CA ARG A 23 20.68 27.42 22.52
C ARG A 23 19.45 26.64 22.08
N LEU A 24 18.63 27.27 21.25
CA LEU A 24 17.44 26.66 20.63
C LEU A 24 17.72 26.28 19.18
N ARG A 25 17.34 25.06 18.80
CA ARG A 25 17.29 24.61 17.41
C ARG A 25 15.93 24.02 17.12
N ALA A 26 15.38 24.32 15.95
CA ALA A 26 14.12 23.75 15.48
C ALA A 26 14.34 22.84 14.27
N PHE A 27 13.72 21.67 14.30
CA PHE A 27 13.62 20.74 13.18
C PHE A 27 12.16 20.68 12.73
N GLY A 28 11.93 20.85 11.44
CA GLY A 28 10.59 20.81 10.88
C GLY A 28 10.57 20.29 9.45
N GLU A 29 9.50 20.61 8.73
CA GLU A 29 9.24 20.08 7.38
C GLU A 29 10.35 20.42 6.40
N ASN A 30 10.70 21.70 6.37
CA ASN A 30 11.76 22.18 5.50
C ASN A 30 13.11 21.54 5.86
N THR A 31 13.36 21.26 7.15
CA THR A 31 14.60 20.60 7.57
C THR A 31 14.70 19.20 6.99
N VAL A 32 13.64 18.39 7.14
CA VAL A 32 13.61 17.02 6.63
C VAL A 32 13.60 17.00 5.10
N ALA A 33 12.82 17.88 4.46
CA ALA A 33 12.81 18.02 3.00
C ALA A 33 14.21 18.37 2.46
N SER A 34 14.88 19.36 3.06
CA SER A 34 16.25 19.73 2.69
C SER A 34 17.22 18.58 2.89
N LEU A 35 17.13 17.79 3.96
CA LEU A 35 17.99 16.64 4.18
C LEU A 35 17.82 15.56 3.11
N VAL A 36 16.57 15.31 2.69
CA VAL A 36 16.25 14.31 1.67
C VAL A 36 16.68 14.75 0.26
N SER A 37 16.65 16.06 -0.01
CA SER A 37 16.97 16.62 -1.32
C SER A 37 18.42 17.06 -1.51
N SER A 38 19.18 17.24 -0.41
CA SER A 38 20.58 17.70 -0.46
C SER A 38 21.53 16.58 -0.92
N ALA A 39 22.74 16.98 -1.34
CA ALA A 39 23.80 16.02 -1.59
C ALA A 39 24.15 15.27 -0.30
N GLU A 40 24.31 13.95 -0.40
CA GLU A 40 24.55 13.06 0.75
C GLU A 40 25.74 13.52 1.61
N LYS A 41 26.83 13.96 0.97
CA LYS A 41 28.01 14.51 1.68
C LYS A 41 27.70 15.75 2.52
N ASP A 42 26.90 16.67 1.99
CA ASP A 42 26.55 17.92 2.67
C ASP A 42 25.60 17.67 3.84
N ALA A 43 24.62 16.79 3.63
CA ALA A 43 23.70 16.37 4.66
C ALA A 43 24.42 15.58 5.78
N HIS A 44 25.36 14.69 5.45
CA HIS A 44 26.22 14.02 6.44
C HIS A 44 27.03 15.01 7.26
N ARG A 45 27.68 15.99 6.62
CA ARG A 45 28.44 17.01 7.32
C ARG A 45 27.56 17.79 8.29
N TRP A 46 26.38 18.22 7.84
CA TRP A 46 25.45 18.98 8.68
C TRP A 46 24.93 18.17 9.87
N VAL A 47 24.62 16.88 9.68
CA VAL A 47 24.18 15.99 10.77
C VAL A 47 25.33 15.76 11.77
N ASN A 48 26.57 15.61 11.28
CA ASN A 48 27.75 15.43 12.13
C ASN A 48 28.05 16.65 13.01
N ASP A 49 27.67 17.86 12.58
CA ASP A 49 27.83 19.10 13.34
C ASP A 49 26.80 19.27 14.47
N LEU A 50 25.79 18.39 14.56
CA LEU A 50 24.78 18.42 15.63
C LEU A 50 25.34 17.86 16.94
N SER A 51 25.02 18.50 18.06
CA SER A 51 25.20 17.90 19.39
C SER A 51 24.36 16.63 19.55
N ASP A 52 24.70 15.75 20.49
CA ASP A 52 23.94 14.51 20.72
C ASP A 52 22.46 14.77 21.02
N ARG A 53 22.17 15.84 21.77
CA ARG A 53 20.78 16.23 22.07
C ARG A 53 20.05 16.74 20.83
N GLU A 54 20.72 17.50 19.98
CA GLU A 54 20.15 17.96 18.69
C GLU A 54 19.92 16.78 17.74
N LEU A 55 20.86 15.83 17.67
CA LEU A 55 20.72 14.62 16.87
C LEU A 55 19.52 13.77 17.34
N ARG A 56 19.33 13.58 18.64
CA ARG A 56 18.13 12.92 19.20
C ARG A 56 16.85 13.64 18.79
N GLY A 57 16.85 14.98 18.79
CA GLY A 57 15.71 15.77 18.34
C GLY A 57 15.43 15.61 16.84
N LEU A 58 16.47 15.51 16.02
CA LEU A 58 16.34 15.22 14.60
C LEU A 58 15.77 13.82 14.36
N VAL A 59 16.29 12.79 15.03
CA VAL A 59 15.74 11.41 14.99
C VAL A 59 14.25 11.44 15.33
N HIS A 60 13.89 12.13 16.41
CA HIS A 60 12.49 12.26 16.82
C HIS A 60 11.63 12.92 15.74
N GLU A 61 12.07 14.04 15.15
CA GLU A 61 11.33 14.74 14.09
C GLU A 61 11.15 13.87 12.85
N VAL A 62 12.22 13.23 12.35
CA VAL A 62 12.16 12.37 11.17
C VAL A 62 11.25 11.18 11.44
N GLY A 63 11.34 10.54 12.60
CA GLY A 63 10.47 9.43 12.99
C GLY A 63 8.99 9.81 13.05
N GLN A 64 8.65 10.96 13.65
CA GLN A 64 7.26 11.45 13.70
C GLN A 64 6.70 11.73 12.31
N ARG A 65 7.52 12.27 11.40
CA ARG A 65 7.13 12.50 10.00
C ARG A 65 6.96 11.21 9.24
N LEU A 66 7.87 10.26 9.41
CA LEU A 66 7.77 8.94 8.80
C LEU A 66 6.47 8.24 9.19
N LEU A 67 6.12 8.24 10.48
CA LEU A 67 4.84 7.69 10.97
C LEU A 67 3.63 8.43 10.37
N SER A 68 3.68 9.76 10.31
CA SER A 68 2.59 10.57 9.77
C SER A 68 2.40 10.32 8.27
N SER A 69 3.49 10.28 7.51
CA SER A 69 3.46 9.99 6.07
C SER A 69 3.04 8.55 5.82
N SER A 70 3.47 7.58 6.63
CA SER A 70 3.04 6.18 6.54
C SER A 70 1.53 6.03 6.70
N ARG A 71 0.94 6.69 7.70
CA ARG A 71 -0.53 6.73 7.86
C ARG A 71 -1.23 7.39 6.68
N ALA A 72 -0.68 8.48 6.15
CA ALA A 72 -1.22 9.15 4.97
C ALA A 72 -1.18 8.25 3.73
N TYR A 73 -0.08 7.52 3.54
CA TYR A 73 0.08 6.55 2.45
C TYR A 73 -0.93 5.41 2.56
N GLN A 74 -1.04 4.78 3.75
CA GLN A 74 -2.03 3.74 4.01
C GLN A 74 -3.47 4.23 3.76
N SER A 75 -3.79 5.45 4.20
CA SER A 75 -5.11 6.04 3.98
C SER A 75 -5.41 6.29 2.50
N GLN A 76 -4.45 6.80 1.73
CA GLN A 76 -4.64 6.99 0.29
C GLN A 76 -4.72 5.67 -0.47
N GLN A 77 -3.94 4.67 -0.06
CA GLN A 77 -3.99 3.34 -0.66
C GLN A 77 -5.36 2.69 -0.41
N ALA A 78 -5.87 2.74 0.82
CA ALA A 78 -7.21 2.24 1.16
C ALA A 78 -8.31 2.95 0.36
N GLN A 79 -8.22 4.27 0.17
CA GLN A 79 -9.17 5.01 -0.67
C GLN A 79 -9.13 4.55 -2.14
N LEU A 80 -7.95 4.24 -2.67
CA LEU A 80 -7.81 3.80 -4.04
C LEU A 80 -8.40 2.40 -4.22
N GLU A 81 -8.14 1.50 -3.27
CA GLU A 81 -8.72 0.16 -3.22
C GLU A 81 -10.25 0.23 -3.13
N GLU A 82 -10.80 1.02 -2.20
CA GLU A 82 -12.25 1.23 -2.06
C GLU A 82 -12.91 1.75 -3.34
N MET A 83 -12.27 2.72 -4.02
CA MET A 83 -12.74 3.22 -5.30
C MET A 83 -12.70 2.14 -6.40
N ALA A 84 -11.65 1.31 -6.43
CA ALA A 84 -11.52 0.23 -7.39
C ALA A 84 -12.59 -0.84 -7.16
N ASP A 85 -12.88 -1.17 -5.91
CA ASP A 85 -13.92 -2.14 -5.56
C ASP A 85 -15.31 -1.63 -5.88
N SER A 86 -15.60 -0.37 -5.58
CA SER A 86 -16.85 0.28 -6.00
C SER A 86 -17.01 0.21 -7.52
N ALA A 87 -15.95 0.44 -8.30
CA ALA A 87 -16.00 0.30 -9.76
C ALA A 87 -16.21 -1.15 -10.22
N ASN A 88 -15.70 -2.14 -9.49
CA ASN A 88 -15.92 -3.56 -9.77
C ASN A 88 -17.36 -3.99 -9.45
N TYR A 89 -17.94 -3.56 -8.33
CA TYR A 89 -19.35 -3.79 -8.04
C TYR A 89 -20.24 -3.12 -9.08
N ALA A 90 -19.95 -1.87 -9.45
CA ALA A 90 -20.68 -1.15 -10.49
C ALA A 90 -20.61 -1.87 -11.86
N TYR A 91 -19.49 -2.53 -12.19
CA TYR A 91 -19.36 -3.35 -13.40
C TYR A 91 -20.36 -4.53 -13.41
N PHE A 92 -20.60 -5.15 -12.26
CA PHE A 92 -21.63 -6.20 -12.10
C PHE A 92 -23.05 -5.64 -11.90
N GLY A 93 -23.23 -4.32 -11.89
CA GLY A 93 -24.51 -3.67 -11.62
C GLY A 93 -24.94 -3.76 -10.15
N LEU A 94 -23.97 -3.90 -9.25
CA LEU A 94 -24.17 -4.07 -7.81
C LEU A 94 -23.72 -2.84 -7.03
N SER A 95 -24.29 -2.68 -5.84
CA SER A 95 -23.84 -1.70 -4.85
C SER A 95 -22.62 -2.25 -4.09
N PRO A 96 -21.72 -1.40 -3.55
CA PRO A 96 -20.64 -1.85 -2.66
C PRO A 96 -21.12 -2.67 -1.44
N GLU A 97 -22.37 -2.49 -1.02
CA GLU A 97 -23.02 -3.20 0.08
C GLU A 97 -23.67 -4.54 -0.34
N ALA A 98 -23.52 -4.95 -1.60
CA ALA A 98 -24.10 -6.19 -2.10
C ALA A 98 -23.57 -7.42 -1.35
N THR A 99 -24.43 -8.43 -1.19
CA THR A 99 -24.02 -9.68 -0.53
C THR A 99 -23.18 -10.54 -1.49
N GLU A 100 -22.42 -11.49 -0.94
CA GLU A 100 -21.66 -12.45 -1.76
C GLU A 100 -22.57 -13.23 -2.71
N LYS A 101 -23.77 -13.59 -2.25
CA LYS A 101 -24.79 -14.23 -3.10
C LYS A 101 -25.21 -13.36 -4.27
N ASP A 102 -25.28 -12.04 -4.09
CA ASP A 102 -25.63 -11.12 -5.17
C ASP A 102 -24.48 -11.02 -6.19
N LEU A 103 -23.24 -11.01 -5.71
CA LEU A 103 -22.04 -11.05 -6.56
C LEU A 103 -21.97 -12.33 -7.40
N ASP A 104 -22.18 -13.50 -6.78
CA ASP A 104 -22.18 -14.79 -7.47
C ASP A 104 -23.29 -14.87 -8.53
N ASN A 105 -24.49 -14.40 -8.19
CA ASN A 105 -25.62 -14.39 -9.10
C ASN A 105 -25.36 -13.45 -10.30
N ALA A 106 -24.86 -12.24 -10.05
CA ALA A 106 -24.53 -11.29 -11.10
C ALA A 106 -23.41 -11.81 -12.01
N TYR A 107 -22.36 -12.40 -11.43
CA TYR A 107 -21.27 -13.04 -12.17
C TYR A 107 -21.79 -14.17 -13.07
N ARG A 108 -22.59 -15.11 -12.52
CA ARG A 108 -23.18 -16.23 -13.29
C ARG A 108 -24.05 -15.74 -14.45
N GLN A 109 -24.82 -14.67 -14.24
CA GLN A 109 -25.66 -14.09 -15.30
C GLN A 109 -24.82 -13.41 -16.38
N LEU A 110 -23.79 -12.65 -16.00
CA LEU A 110 -22.93 -11.94 -16.93
C LEU A 110 -22.03 -12.91 -17.73
N ALA A 111 -21.50 -13.94 -17.07
CA ALA A 111 -20.69 -14.98 -17.70
C ALA A 111 -21.46 -15.74 -18.80
N LYS A 112 -22.74 -16.07 -18.57
CA LYS A 112 -23.60 -16.71 -19.58
C LYS A 112 -23.83 -15.85 -20.83
N LYS A 113 -23.83 -14.51 -20.66
CA LYS A 113 -24.00 -13.54 -21.74
C LYS A 113 -22.68 -13.29 -22.48
N MET A 114 -21.58 -13.21 -21.74
CA MET A 114 -20.24 -12.87 -22.24
C MET A 114 -19.41 -14.09 -22.69
N HIS A 115 -19.94 -15.31 -22.60
CA HIS A 115 -19.22 -16.52 -22.94
C HIS A 115 -18.60 -16.45 -24.34
N PRO A 116 -17.29 -16.75 -24.52
CA PRO A 116 -16.61 -16.59 -25.81
C PRO A 116 -17.28 -17.39 -26.93
N ASP A 117 -17.74 -18.61 -26.66
CA ASP A 117 -18.44 -19.43 -27.67
C ASP A 117 -19.71 -18.78 -28.24
N LYS A 118 -20.44 -18.00 -27.43
CA LYS A 118 -21.64 -17.29 -27.89
C LYS A 118 -21.33 -15.95 -28.55
N ASN A 119 -20.11 -15.46 -28.37
CA ASN A 119 -19.63 -14.18 -28.87
C ASN A 119 -18.58 -14.37 -29.98
N GLY A 120 -18.69 -15.46 -30.74
CA GLY A 120 -17.88 -15.71 -31.94
C GLY A 120 -16.46 -16.21 -31.69
N GLY A 121 -16.10 -16.54 -30.44
CA GLY A 121 -14.81 -17.12 -30.09
C GLY A 121 -13.60 -16.20 -30.34
N THR A 122 -13.84 -14.90 -30.56
CA THR A 122 -12.79 -13.92 -30.85
C THR A 122 -11.88 -13.71 -29.64
N ASP A 123 -10.64 -13.31 -29.89
CA ASP A 123 -9.69 -13.01 -28.80
C ASP A 123 -10.16 -11.83 -27.95
N GLU A 124 -10.91 -10.89 -28.53
CA GLU A 124 -11.56 -9.80 -27.78
C GLU A 124 -12.63 -10.33 -26.80
N ALA A 125 -13.44 -11.31 -27.20
CA ALA A 125 -14.42 -11.93 -26.32
C ALA A 125 -13.75 -12.69 -25.16
N LYS A 126 -12.63 -13.38 -25.45
CA LYS A 126 -11.81 -14.05 -24.42
C LYS A 126 -11.23 -13.04 -23.43
N GLN A 127 -10.65 -11.94 -23.93
CA GLN A 127 -10.09 -10.89 -23.08
C GLN A 127 -11.15 -10.25 -22.18
N ARG A 128 -12.32 -9.92 -22.72
CA ARG A 128 -13.43 -9.34 -21.93
C ARG A 128 -13.93 -10.31 -20.86
N PHE A 129 -14.02 -11.60 -21.17
CA PHE A 129 -14.40 -12.63 -20.21
C PHE A 129 -13.35 -12.79 -19.11
N GLN A 130 -12.06 -12.78 -19.47
CA GLN A 130 -10.95 -12.84 -18.53
C GLN A 130 -10.94 -11.63 -17.59
N CYS A 131 -11.09 -10.41 -18.11
CA CYS A 131 -11.18 -9.20 -17.29
C CYS A 131 -12.38 -9.25 -16.32
N MET A 132 -13.52 -9.79 -16.74
CA MET A 132 -14.67 -9.99 -15.85
C MET A 132 -14.35 -10.99 -14.73
N LYS A 133 -13.70 -12.11 -15.04
CA LYS A 133 -13.27 -13.11 -14.06
C LYS A 133 -12.32 -12.50 -13.03
N GLU A 134 -11.31 -11.76 -13.48
CA GLU A 134 -10.34 -11.08 -12.60
C GLU A 134 -11.02 -10.10 -11.62
N ARG A 135 -12.05 -9.36 -12.07
CA ARG A 135 -12.81 -8.47 -11.18
C ARG A 135 -13.57 -9.23 -10.10
N TYR A 136 -14.18 -10.36 -10.48
CA TYR A 136 -14.91 -11.22 -9.54
C TYR A 136 -13.96 -11.83 -8.49
N GLU A 137 -12.84 -12.40 -8.92
CA GLU A 137 -11.85 -13.01 -8.01
C GLU A 137 -11.29 -11.98 -7.02
N LYS A 138 -11.00 -10.75 -7.49
CA LYS A 138 -10.54 -9.66 -6.61
C LYS A 138 -11.56 -9.30 -5.52
N LEU A 139 -12.84 -9.18 -5.89
CA LEU A 139 -13.89 -8.90 -4.92
C LEU A 139 -14.07 -10.04 -3.90
N LYS A 140 -13.95 -11.30 -4.34
CA LYS A 140 -14.05 -12.48 -3.48
C LYS A 140 -12.86 -12.57 -2.51
N ALA A 141 -11.63 -12.39 -3.00
CA ALA A 141 -10.42 -12.38 -2.18
C ALA A 141 -10.49 -11.30 -1.08
N ARG A 142 -10.91 -10.08 -1.43
CA ARG A 142 -11.03 -8.98 -0.46
C ARG A 142 -12.02 -9.28 0.66
N ARG A 143 -13.19 -9.86 0.35
CA ARG A 143 -14.18 -10.26 1.36
C ARG A 143 -13.65 -11.38 2.28
N ARG A 144 -12.81 -12.26 1.74
CA ARG A 144 -12.12 -13.28 2.55
C ARG A 144 -11.14 -12.63 3.53
N GLU A 145 -10.34 -11.68 3.06
CA GLU A 145 -9.41 -10.94 3.92
C GLU A 145 -10.13 -10.17 5.04
N GLU A 146 -11.27 -9.55 4.75
CA GLU A 146 -12.11 -8.85 5.75
C GLU A 146 -12.73 -9.79 6.80
N SER A 147 -13.02 -11.04 6.43
CA SER A 147 -13.66 -12.03 7.31
C SER A 147 -12.67 -12.83 8.15
N THR A 148 -11.39 -12.89 7.75
CA THR A 148 -10.31 -13.45 8.57
C THR A 148 -9.71 -12.37 9.49
N PRO A 149 -9.98 -12.38 10.81
CA PRO A 149 -9.23 -11.53 11.73
C PRO A 149 -7.76 -11.95 11.70
N SER A 150 -6.88 -11.01 11.34
CA SER A 150 -5.42 -11.12 11.30
C SER A 150 -4.87 -12.02 12.45
N GLY A 151 -4.61 -13.29 12.17
CA GLY A 151 -4.10 -14.23 13.17
C GLY A 151 -4.36 -15.74 12.97
N SER A 152 -5.16 -16.16 11.99
CA SER A 152 -5.31 -17.60 11.67
C SER A 152 -4.93 -17.89 10.22
N ASP A 153 -3.65 -18.16 10.00
CA ASP A 153 -3.20 -18.90 8.82
C ASP A 153 -3.67 -20.35 8.97
N SER A 154 -4.85 -20.63 8.45
CA SER A 154 -5.27 -21.98 8.10
C SER A 154 -5.64 -21.93 6.63
N GLY A 155 -4.70 -22.35 5.78
CA GLY A 155 -4.90 -22.57 4.37
C GLY A 155 -5.97 -23.63 4.14
N GLU A 156 -7.22 -23.20 4.11
CA GLU A 156 -8.30 -23.94 3.45
C GLU A 156 -8.45 -23.36 2.04
N LYS A 157 -7.93 -24.11 1.06
CA LYS A 157 -8.40 -24.00 -0.31
C LYS A 157 -9.84 -24.48 -0.30
N ASP A 158 -10.79 -23.54 -0.21
CA ASP A 158 -12.17 -23.82 -0.57
C ASP A 158 -12.21 -24.04 -2.09
N GLU A 159 -11.88 -25.25 -2.49
CA GLU A 159 -12.25 -25.82 -3.78
C GLU A 159 -13.77 -26.04 -3.77
N GLU A 160 -14.53 -24.94 -3.86
CA GLU A 160 -15.90 -25.03 -4.37
C GLU A 160 -15.81 -25.29 -5.88
N GLU A 161 -15.67 -26.58 -6.19
CA GLU A 161 -15.95 -27.12 -7.52
C GLU A 161 -17.32 -26.60 -7.97
N GLY A 162 -17.31 -25.72 -8.96
CA GLY A 162 -18.50 -25.30 -9.67
C GLY A 162 -19.15 -26.49 -10.37
N ASP A 163 -20.16 -27.08 -9.74
CA ASP A 163 -21.13 -27.98 -10.34
C ASP A 163 -21.72 -27.33 -11.61
N TRP A 164 -21.17 -27.73 -12.77
CA TRP A 164 -21.76 -27.53 -14.09
C TRP A 164 -22.33 -28.87 -14.58
N SER A 165 -23.37 -29.37 -13.92
CA SER A 165 -24.16 -30.49 -14.44
C SER A 165 -25.09 -30.03 -15.57
N GLY A 166 -24.54 -30.02 -16.79
CA GLY A 166 -25.24 -29.72 -18.04
C GLY A 166 -24.87 -30.69 -19.17
N ARG A 167 -25.02 -31.99 -18.94
CA ARG A 167 -25.21 -33.11 -19.90
C ARG A 167 -25.01 -32.79 -21.40
N SER A 168 -23.83 -33.13 -21.95
CA SER A 168 -23.62 -33.98 -23.16
C SER A 168 -22.12 -33.94 -23.54
N GLY A 169 -21.55 -35.12 -23.79
CA GLY A 169 -20.10 -35.33 -23.71
C GLY A 169 -19.23 -34.83 -24.86
N ASP A 170 -17.99 -34.51 -24.51
CA ASP A 170 -16.79 -34.62 -25.35
C ASP A 170 -15.55 -34.52 -24.42
N PRO A 171 -14.61 -35.49 -24.36
CA PRO A 171 -13.48 -35.44 -23.43
C PRO A 171 -12.24 -34.91 -24.13
N LYS A 172 -12.10 -33.58 -24.30
CA LYS A 172 -10.81 -32.93 -24.65
C LYS A 172 -10.88 -31.40 -24.57
N ARG A 173 -10.65 -30.85 -23.37
CA ARG A 173 -10.07 -29.50 -23.21
C ARG A 173 -9.60 -29.29 -21.77
N ARG A 174 -8.43 -29.86 -21.45
CA ARG A 174 -7.58 -29.30 -20.39
C ARG A 174 -6.93 -28.06 -21.01
N GLU A 175 -7.47 -26.88 -20.75
CA GLU A 175 -6.71 -25.65 -20.96
C GLU A 175 -5.91 -25.40 -19.69
N ALA A 176 -4.61 -25.59 -19.83
CA ALA A 176 -3.62 -25.13 -18.88
C ALA A 176 -3.68 -23.60 -18.85
N TYR A 177 -4.15 -23.06 -17.73
CA TYR A 177 -3.83 -21.69 -17.37
C TYR A 177 -2.50 -21.77 -16.63
N ASP A 178 -1.47 -21.13 -17.19
CA ASP A 178 -0.23 -20.86 -16.47
C ASP A 178 -0.62 -19.98 -15.29
N GLU A 179 -0.74 -20.61 -14.11
CA GLU A 179 -0.66 -19.91 -12.85
C GLU A 179 0.78 -19.41 -12.76
N ASP A 180 0.96 -18.09 -12.85
CA ASP A 180 2.21 -17.45 -12.43
C ASP A 180 2.37 -17.73 -10.92
N GLU A 181 2.89 -18.91 -10.58
CA GLU A 181 3.43 -19.26 -9.27
C GLU A 181 4.66 -18.36 -9.05
N GLU A 182 4.44 -17.12 -8.63
CA GLU A 182 5.50 -16.40 -7.91
C GLU A 182 5.85 -17.24 -6.68
N ASP A 183 7.09 -17.76 -6.67
CA ASP A 183 7.64 -18.57 -5.58
C ASP A 183 7.23 -17.99 -4.22
N GLU A 184 6.44 -18.74 -3.45
CA GLU A 184 5.92 -18.35 -2.14
C GLU A 184 7.06 -17.92 -1.18
N GLU A 185 8.25 -18.50 -1.38
CA GLU A 185 9.50 -18.15 -0.70
C GLU A 185 9.99 -16.73 -1.02
N VAL A 186 9.86 -16.26 -2.27
CA VAL A 186 10.24 -14.90 -2.69
C VAL A 186 9.30 -13.86 -2.09
N ARG A 187 7.99 -14.20 -1.98
CA ARG A 187 7.01 -13.35 -1.29
C ARG A 187 7.32 -13.25 0.21
N LYS A 188 7.59 -14.39 0.86
CA LYS A 188 7.96 -14.45 2.29
C LYS A 188 9.29 -13.74 2.57
N GLU A 189 10.27 -13.81 1.68
CA GLU A 189 11.54 -13.09 1.81
C GLU A 189 11.33 -11.57 1.71
N ARG A 190 10.55 -11.11 0.72
CA ARG A 190 10.16 -9.69 0.61
C ARG A 190 9.35 -9.19 1.80
N GLU A 191 8.47 -10.02 2.36
CA GLU A 191 7.69 -9.70 3.56
C GLU A 191 8.58 -9.61 4.81
N ARG A 192 9.55 -10.51 4.98
CA ARG A 192 10.55 -10.46 6.07
C ARG A 192 11.48 -9.26 5.95
N GLU A 193 11.94 -8.91 4.75
CA GLU A 193 12.71 -7.68 4.50
C GLU A 193 11.89 -6.43 4.84
N ARG A 194 10.60 -6.40 4.46
CA ARG A 194 9.66 -5.31 4.79
C ARG A 194 9.36 -5.23 6.28
N GLU A 195 9.30 -6.34 7.01
CA GLU A 195 9.11 -6.36 8.47
C GLU A 195 10.35 -5.91 9.24
N GLN A 196 11.55 -6.31 8.81
CA GLN A 196 12.80 -5.83 9.40
C GLN A 196 12.96 -4.32 9.23
N ASP A 197 12.51 -3.76 8.11
CA ASP A 197 12.50 -2.30 7.89
C ASP A 197 11.46 -1.57 8.77
N ARG A 198 10.41 -2.25 9.25
CA ARG A 198 9.33 -1.62 10.04
C ARG A 198 9.70 -1.40 11.51
N LYS A 199 10.56 -2.22 12.11
CA LYS A 199 10.93 -2.10 13.53
C LYS A 199 12.26 -1.36 13.66
N ILE A 200 12.18 -0.03 13.73
CA ILE A 200 13.37 0.83 13.93
C ILE A 200 13.76 0.79 15.41
N GLU A 201 14.52 -0.22 15.78
CA GLU A 201 15.17 -0.34 17.09
C GLU A 201 16.52 0.38 17.06
N TYR A 202 16.80 1.22 18.05
CA TYR A 202 18.04 1.99 18.16
C TYR A 202 18.36 2.35 19.60
N ASP A 203 19.64 2.58 19.89
CA ASP A 203 20.10 3.04 21.20
C ASP A 203 20.04 4.58 21.23
N PRO A 204 19.20 5.20 22.09
CA PRO A 204 19.08 6.64 22.16
C PRO A 204 20.28 7.32 22.83
N THR A 205 21.20 6.56 23.45
CA THR A 205 22.40 7.07 24.12
C THR A 205 23.63 7.03 23.24
N ASP A 206 23.68 6.12 22.27
CA ASP A 206 24.79 5.99 21.32
C ASP A 206 24.63 6.91 20.11
N ARG A 207 25.65 7.74 19.86
CA ARG A 207 25.66 8.70 18.75
C ARG A 207 25.68 7.99 17.39
N GLN A 208 26.43 6.90 17.26
CA GLN A 208 26.53 6.18 16.00
C GLN A 208 25.17 5.54 15.65
N SER A 209 24.53 4.89 16.61
CA SER A 209 23.19 4.33 16.49
C SER A 209 22.16 5.39 16.07
N LEU A 210 22.16 6.56 16.71
CA LEU A 210 21.30 7.68 16.33
C LEU A 210 21.53 8.13 14.88
N HIS A 211 22.81 8.26 14.48
CA HIS A 211 23.18 8.68 13.13
C HIS A 211 22.68 7.69 12.08
N GLU A 212 23.01 6.41 12.24
CA GLU A 212 22.56 5.34 11.34
C GLU A 212 21.02 5.29 11.25
N THR A 213 20.35 5.52 12.37
CA THR A 213 18.88 5.55 12.44
C THR A 213 18.28 6.70 11.66
N VAL A 214 18.83 7.92 11.76
CA VAL A 214 18.36 9.07 10.95
C VAL A 214 18.44 8.72 9.47
N TRP A 215 19.55 8.14 9.00
CA TRP A 215 19.73 7.83 7.58
C TRP A 215 18.77 6.75 7.10
N ARG A 216 18.55 5.71 7.90
CA ARG A 216 17.55 4.67 7.60
C ARG A 216 16.16 5.29 7.49
N MET A 217 15.76 6.12 8.45
CA MET A 217 14.46 6.81 8.43
C MET A 217 14.32 7.77 7.24
N LEU A 218 15.37 8.53 6.89
CA LEU A 218 15.34 9.45 5.74
C LEU A 218 15.19 8.69 4.41
N LYS A 219 15.87 7.55 4.25
CA LYS A 219 15.73 6.69 3.07
C LYS A 219 14.31 6.13 2.96
N GLN A 220 13.76 5.61 4.05
CA GLN A 220 12.38 5.12 4.11
C GLN A 220 11.38 6.25 3.83
N PHE A 221 11.59 7.44 4.41
CA PHE A 221 10.75 8.61 4.18
C PHE A 221 10.74 9.01 2.70
N LYS A 222 11.91 9.03 2.04
CA LYS A 222 12.03 9.33 0.61
C LYS A 222 11.26 8.34 -0.26
N SER A 223 11.42 7.04 0.00
CA SER A 223 10.67 5.98 -0.71
C SER A 223 9.16 6.15 -0.52
N LEU A 224 8.75 6.46 0.71
CA LEU A 224 7.34 6.63 1.04
C LEU A 224 6.73 7.89 0.40
N GLN A 225 7.49 8.99 0.30
CA GLN A 225 7.05 10.19 -0.43
C GLN A 225 6.81 9.90 -1.91
N GLN A 226 7.69 9.11 -2.55
CA GLN A 226 7.51 8.70 -3.94
C GLN A 226 6.26 7.83 -4.11
N GLY A 227 6.05 6.88 -3.20
CA GLY A 227 4.83 6.06 -3.17
C GLY A 227 3.56 6.90 -3.01
N LEU A 228 3.56 7.87 -2.09
CA LEU A 228 2.43 8.77 -1.87
C LEU A 228 2.12 9.62 -3.11
N GLU A 229 3.14 10.09 -3.81
CA GLU A 229 2.96 10.85 -5.05
C GLU A 229 2.30 9.99 -6.14
N GLU A 230 2.72 8.73 -6.27
CA GLU A 230 2.20 7.79 -7.25
C GLU A 230 0.74 7.40 -6.94
N VAL A 231 0.44 7.01 -5.70
CA VAL A 231 -0.95 6.73 -5.26
C VAL A 231 -1.83 7.97 -5.47
N GLY A 232 -1.32 9.17 -5.16
CA GLY A 232 -2.02 10.42 -5.42
C GLY A 232 -2.31 10.66 -6.92
N LYS A 233 -1.41 10.29 -7.83
CA LYS A 233 -1.65 10.35 -9.29
C LYS A 233 -2.74 9.35 -9.69
N GLN A 234 -2.72 8.14 -9.15
CA GLN A 234 -3.70 7.10 -9.43
C GLN A 234 -5.10 7.51 -8.95
N LEU A 235 -5.22 8.04 -7.73
CA LEU A 235 -6.48 8.59 -7.20
C LEU A 235 -7.03 9.72 -8.07
N ARG A 236 -6.17 10.66 -8.51
CA ARG A 236 -6.61 11.73 -9.42
C ARG A 236 -7.12 11.18 -10.75
N ARG A 237 -6.43 10.20 -11.34
CA ARG A 237 -6.87 9.52 -12.57
C ARG A 237 -8.22 8.81 -12.36
N ALA A 238 -8.36 8.05 -11.28
CA ALA A 238 -9.59 7.35 -10.96
C ALA A 238 -10.79 8.29 -10.76
N ARG A 239 -10.57 9.46 -10.11
CA ARG A 239 -11.62 10.48 -9.91
C ARG A 239 -11.99 11.25 -11.17
N SER A 240 -11.05 11.40 -12.11
CA SER A 240 -11.27 12.21 -13.32
C SER A 240 -12.11 11.48 -14.39
N GLY A 241 -12.36 10.18 -14.21
CA GLY A 241 -13.05 9.34 -15.19
C GLY A 241 -12.27 9.21 -16.52
N PRO A 242 -12.65 8.27 -17.40
CA PRO A 242 -12.19 8.34 -18.79
C PRO A 242 -12.76 9.61 -19.41
N VAL A 243 -11.88 10.48 -19.91
CA VAL A 243 -12.29 11.58 -20.81
C VAL A 243 -12.96 10.91 -22.00
N ALA A 244 -14.25 11.20 -22.17
CA ALA A 244 -15.11 10.69 -23.24
C ALA A 244 -14.58 11.01 -24.64
#